data_AF-A0A6C0AS91-F1
#
_entry.id   AF-A0A6C0AS91-F1
#
_cell.length_a   1.000
_cell.length_b   1.000
_cell.length_c   1.000
_cell.angle_alpha   90.00
_cell.angle_beta   90.00
_cell.angle_gamma   90.00
#
_symmetry.space_group_name_H-M   'P 1'
#
loop_
_entity.id
_entity.type
_entity.pdbx_description
1 polymer ?
#
loop_
_entity_poly.entity_id
_entity_poly.type
_entity_poly.pdbx_seq_one_letter_code
_entity_poly.pdbx_strand_id
1 'polypeptide(L)'
;MATTDLCLNTVCTQRLRQMLFTVPPTRFTPISPYPQYTQQQLNMRRKAEILNYGASKSNTKTNNYTKAEKYKLLVSGVYQSTTYPNTVETIESTYVSSSTSIGSTTKSTFTQNIIKATAGNCISKSTIQTPTTSSDVPGPIQYLYMDTTVPLYNYATQTRSYSSEPVSDTVMWSTLINENQYCPNGIPTTIFSIGILDPIDQDSYTFTYSTPIVLTYSATVPNSTKNIFVPNNTFSITSAKALVYYSNQLVKYTNPACTIYDSTMAFDVSMTFDVSFTPIANTNSTAITAISNPTGLTINNLSLFTSPGYVYDIQLLFTTNISNNNFTNQKMGVICNYTGDSNGSNTNTILNFTPTTTLTTYSLTGV
;
A
#
# COMPACT_ATOMS: atom_id res chain seq x y z
N MET A 1 -4.51 -31.30 -34.65
CA MET A 1 -5.74 -30.83 -33.96
C MET A 1 -6.08 -31.89 -32.92
N ALA A 2 -5.56 -31.76 -31.71
CA ALA A 2 -5.83 -32.72 -30.65
C ALA A 2 -7.24 -32.46 -30.12
N THR A 3 -8.17 -33.36 -30.40
CA THR A 3 -9.49 -33.35 -29.76
C THR A 3 -9.31 -33.81 -28.32
N THR A 4 -9.02 -32.89 -27.41
CA THR A 4 -9.10 -33.15 -25.99
C THR A 4 -10.57 -33.05 -25.57
N ASP A 5 -11.26 -34.19 -25.57
CA ASP A 5 -12.60 -34.33 -24.98
C ASP A 5 -12.47 -34.21 -23.45
N LEU A 6 -12.26 -32.97 -22.98
CA LEU A 6 -12.23 -32.64 -21.57
C LEU A 6 -13.67 -32.65 -21.07
N CYS A 7 -13.96 -33.53 -20.11
CA CYS A 7 -15.27 -33.63 -19.49
C CYS A 7 -15.75 -32.25 -19.00
N LEU A 8 -17.02 -31.91 -19.26
CA LEU A 8 -17.63 -30.64 -18.82
C LEU A 8 -17.40 -30.36 -17.32
N ASN A 9 -17.41 -31.40 -16.48
CA ASN A 9 -17.14 -31.26 -15.04
C ASN A 9 -15.72 -30.75 -14.76
N THR A 10 -14.72 -31.21 -15.51
CA THR A 10 -13.32 -30.72 -15.43
C THR A 10 -13.24 -29.23 -15.77
N VAL A 11 -13.96 -28.80 -16.81
CA VAL A 11 -14.00 -27.40 -17.23
C VAL A 11 -14.72 -26.53 -16.20
N CYS A 12 -15.87 -26.98 -15.69
CA CYS A 12 -16.61 -26.27 -14.65
C CYS A 12 -15.81 -26.12 -13.35
N THR A 13 -15.10 -27.18 -12.93
CA THR A 13 -14.23 -27.14 -11.74
C THR A 13 -13.05 -26.20 -11.93
N GLN A 14 -12.39 -26.19 -13.11
CA GLN A 14 -11.35 -25.19 -13.40
C GLN A 14 -11.91 -23.77 -13.32
N ARG A 15 -13.06 -23.50 -13.92
CA ARG A 15 -13.67 -22.16 -13.88
C ARG A 15 -13.97 -21.70 -12.46
N LEU A 16 -14.49 -22.58 -11.60
CA LEU A 16 -14.72 -22.27 -10.18
C LEU A 16 -13.41 -21.97 -9.45
N ARG A 17 -12.36 -22.73 -9.74
CA ARG A 17 -11.01 -22.51 -9.18
C ARG A 17 -10.39 -21.20 -9.66
N GLN A 18 -10.54 -20.85 -10.93
CA GLN A 18 -10.05 -19.60 -11.51
C GLN A 18 -10.63 -18.37 -10.81
N MET A 19 -11.86 -18.43 -10.30
CA MET A 19 -12.47 -17.33 -9.54
C MET A 19 -11.73 -17.01 -8.23
N LEU A 20 -10.85 -17.87 -7.75
CA LEU A 20 -9.99 -17.60 -6.60
C LEU A 20 -8.77 -16.73 -6.98
N PHE A 21 -8.41 -16.67 -8.27
CA PHE A 21 -7.26 -15.94 -8.80
C PHE A 21 -7.72 -14.71 -9.59
N THR A 22 -8.55 -13.87 -8.97
CA THR A 22 -9.04 -12.65 -9.64
C THR A 22 -7.97 -11.57 -9.68
N VAL A 23 -7.58 -11.18 -10.89
CA VAL A 23 -6.74 -10.00 -11.12
C VAL A 23 -7.66 -8.78 -11.16
N PRO A 24 -7.51 -7.80 -10.25
CA PRO A 24 -8.32 -6.60 -10.31
C PRO A 24 -8.02 -5.82 -11.60
N PRO A 25 -9.03 -5.20 -12.22
CA PRO A 25 -8.80 -4.39 -13.40
C PRO A 25 -7.84 -3.24 -13.06
N THR A 26 -6.87 -3.00 -13.94
CA THR A 26 -5.92 -1.90 -13.77
C THR A 26 -6.68 -0.57 -13.65
N ARG A 27 -6.48 0.15 -12.54
CA ARG A 27 -7.05 1.48 -12.38
C ARG A 27 -6.23 2.48 -13.18
N PHE A 28 -6.85 3.15 -14.14
CA PHE A 28 -6.21 4.27 -14.79
C PHE A 28 -5.92 5.39 -13.77
N THR A 29 -4.64 5.75 -13.66
CA THR A 29 -4.20 6.95 -12.93
C THR A 29 -3.71 7.95 -13.97
N PRO A 30 -4.50 8.98 -14.31
CA PRO A 30 -4.08 9.97 -15.30
C PRO A 30 -2.80 10.65 -14.83
N ILE A 31 -1.76 10.59 -15.65
CA ILE A 31 -0.58 11.43 -15.48
C ILE A 31 -1.03 12.87 -15.71
N SER A 32 -0.72 13.76 -14.75
CA SER A 32 -0.98 15.19 -14.92
C SER A 32 -0.35 15.68 -16.22
N PRO A 33 -1.03 16.50 -17.04
CA PRO A 33 -0.43 17.18 -18.19
C PRO A 33 0.79 18.05 -17.83
N TYR A 34 0.99 18.25 -16.53
CA TYR A 34 2.04 19.05 -15.94
C TYR A 34 2.85 18.23 -14.91
N PRO A 35 3.63 17.23 -15.35
CA PRO A 35 4.35 16.32 -14.45
C PRO A 35 5.44 17.02 -13.62
N GLN A 36 5.93 18.17 -14.06
CA GLN A 36 6.94 18.97 -13.37
C GLN A 36 6.40 19.79 -12.18
N TYR A 37 5.08 19.88 -12.01
CA TYR A 37 4.46 20.64 -10.92
C TYR A 37 3.64 19.74 -10.01
N THR A 38 3.77 19.95 -8.71
CA THR A 38 2.97 19.25 -7.71
C THR A 38 1.50 19.69 -7.78
N GLN A 39 0.59 18.80 -7.40
CA GLN A 39 -0.84 19.12 -7.28
C GLN A 39 -1.08 20.35 -6.39
N GLN A 40 -0.26 20.52 -5.35
CA GLN A 40 -0.34 21.66 -4.47
C GLN A 40 0.03 22.96 -5.20
N GLN A 41 1.15 23.02 -5.94
CA GLN A 41 1.54 24.21 -6.71
C GLN A 41 0.48 24.61 -7.73
N LEU A 42 -0.07 23.63 -8.45
CA LEU A 42 -1.15 23.83 -9.41
C LEU A 42 -2.43 24.36 -8.76
N ASN A 43 -2.82 23.81 -7.59
CA ASN A 43 -3.97 24.28 -6.81
C ASN A 43 -3.75 25.69 -6.26
N MET A 44 -2.55 25.99 -5.76
CA MET A 44 -2.16 27.32 -5.27
C MET A 44 -2.24 28.36 -6.38
N ARG A 45 -1.70 28.02 -7.57
CA ARG A 45 -1.77 28.87 -8.75
C ARG A 45 -3.20 29.17 -9.19
N ARG A 46 -4.05 28.15 -9.29
CA ARG A 46 -5.47 28.29 -9.66
C ARG A 46 -6.23 29.15 -8.65
N LYS A 47 -5.96 28.94 -7.36
CA LYS A 47 -6.66 29.65 -6.29
C LYS A 47 -6.24 31.11 -6.21
N ALA A 48 -4.95 31.40 -6.35
CA ALA A 48 -4.45 32.76 -6.45
C ALA A 48 -5.04 33.48 -7.68
N GLU A 49 -5.18 32.79 -8.82
CA GLU A 49 -5.80 33.33 -10.02
C GLU A 49 -7.27 33.71 -9.80
N ILE A 50 -8.08 32.79 -9.23
CA ILE A 50 -9.50 33.01 -8.95
C ILE A 50 -9.69 34.22 -8.01
N LEU A 51 -8.83 34.36 -7.00
CA LEU A 51 -8.88 35.50 -6.07
C LEU A 51 -8.43 36.81 -6.71
N ASN A 52 -7.46 36.77 -7.63
CA ASN A 52 -7.03 37.95 -8.36
C ASN A 52 -8.16 38.49 -9.27
N TYR A 53 -8.98 37.59 -9.82
CA TYR A 53 -10.21 37.92 -10.56
C TYR A 53 -11.44 38.09 -9.66
N GLY A 54 -11.26 38.28 -8.35
CA GLY A 54 -12.32 38.40 -7.37
C GLY A 54 -13.46 39.36 -7.75
N ALA A 55 -14.69 38.84 -7.61
CA ALA A 55 -16.01 39.49 -7.54
C ALA A 55 -16.47 40.48 -8.65
N SER A 56 -15.60 40.93 -9.54
CA SER A 56 -15.95 41.94 -10.56
C SER A 56 -16.45 41.34 -11.89
N LYS A 57 -16.39 40.01 -12.06
CA LYS A 57 -16.76 39.35 -13.33
C LYS A 57 -17.62 38.08 -13.19
N SER A 58 -18.13 37.76 -12.00
CA SER A 58 -19.11 36.68 -11.84
C SER A 58 -20.52 37.24 -12.01
N ASN A 59 -21.23 36.73 -13.00
CA ASN A 59 -22.58 37.08 -13.45
C ASN A 59 -23.72 36.89 -12.41
N THR A 60 -23.42 36.49 -11.17
CA THR A 60 -24.42 36.19 -10.12
C THR A 60 -24.11 36.77 -8.74
N LYS A 61 -23.21 37.75 -8.61
CA LYS A 61 -23.11 38.52 -7.35
C LYS A 61 -23.16 40.03 -7.58
N THR A 62 -24.07 40.68 -6.86
CA THR A 62 -24.32 42.12 -6.78
C THR A 62 -23.02 42.91 -6.63
N ASN A 63 -22.89 44.01 -7.39
CA ASN A 63 -21.78 44.97 -7.37
C ASN A 63 -21.39 45.35 -5.93
N ASN A 64 -20.37 44.68 -5.40
CA ASN A 64 -19.78 45.07 -4.12
C ASN A 64 -18.75 46.16 -4.39
N TYR A 65 -18.91 47.32 -3.76
CA TYR A 65 -17.94 48.40 -3.79
C TYR A 65 -16.54 47.91 -3.37
N THR A 66 -15.53 48.30 -4.15
CA THR A 66 -14.12 48.11 -3.79
C THR A 66 -13.79 48.82 -2.47
N LYS A 67 -12.70 48.44 -1.79
CA LYS A 67 -12.29 49.12 -0.53
C LYS A 67 -12.13 50.64 -0.71
N ALA A 68 -11.61 51.07 -1.87
CA ALA A 68 -11.48 52.48 -2.22
C ALA A 68 -12.86 53.15 -2.42
N GLU A 69 -13.81 52.46 -3.05
CA GLU A 69 -15.17 52.99 -3.22
C GLU A 69 -15.96 53.01 -1.91
N LYS A 70 -15.80 52.01 -1.04
CA LYS A 70 -16.37 52.01 0.32
C LYS A 70 -15.80 53.15 1.15
N TYR A 71 -14.48 53.36 1.07
CA TYR A 71 -13.82 54.49 1.72
C TYR A 71 -14.31 55.82 1.14
N LYS A 72 -14.42 55.93 -0.19
CA LYS A 72 -15.00 57.10 -0.86
C LYS A 72 -16.43 57.34 -0.36
N LEU A 73 -17.30 56.33 -0.31
CA LEU A 73 -18.68 56.47 0.19
C LEU A 73 -18.72 56.91 1.66
N LEU A 74 -17.82 56.37 2.48
CA LEU A 74 -17.69 56.70 3.90
C LEU A 74 -17.23 58.17 4.10
N VAL A 75 -16.26 58.62 3.29
CA VAL A 75 -15.70 59.96 3.36
C VAL A 75 -16.56 61.00 2.63
N SER A 76 -17.31 60.60 1.60
CA SER A 76 -18.15 61.48 0.79
C SER A 76 -19.63 61.49 1.24
N GLY A 77 -19.93 61.00 2.44
CA GLY A 77 -21.29 60.95 2.96
C GLY A 77 -21.91 62.35 3.08
N VAL A 78 -23.12 62.51 2.53
CA VAL A 78 -23.91 63.78 2.43
C VAL A 78 -24.24 64.42 3.80
N TYR A 79 -23.93 63.76 4.92
CA TYR A 79 -24.15 64.27 6.28
C TYR A 79 -22.89 64.21 7.16
N GLN A 80 -21.71 64.51 6.61
CA GLN A 80 -20.60 64.93 7.46
C GLN A 80 -20.82 66.39 7.87
N SER A 81 -21.33 66.64 9.08
CA SER A 81 -21.39 67.99 9.61
C SER A 81 -19.96 68.50 9.82
N THR A 82 -19.54 69.42 8.96
CA THR A 82 -18.28 70.13 9.12
C THR A 82 -18.38 71.06 10.32
N THR A 83 -17.71 70.72 11.42
CA THR A 83 -17.29 71.71 12.42
C THR A 83 -15.81 71.94 12.15
N TYR A 84 -15.49 72.94 11.31
CA TYR A 84 -14.15 73.22 10.79
C TYR A 84 -13.06 73.26 11.89
N PRO A 85 -11.79 72.96 11.53
CA PRO A 85 -10.93 74.03 11.04
C PRO A 85 -10.11 73.65 9.80
N ASN A 86 -10.30 74.45 8.75
CA ASN A 86 -9.38 74.87 7.69
C ASN A 86 -7.98 74.20 7.61
N THR A 87 -7.69 73.63 6.45
CA THR A 87 -6.39 73.87 5.78
C THR A 87 -6.68 74.50 4.42
N VAL A 88 -6.46 75.81 4.40
CA VAL A 88 -6.43 76.69 3.23
C VAL A 88 -5.34 76.21 2.27
N GLU A 89 -5.58 76.24 0.96
CA GLU A 89 -4.48 76.53 0.05
C GLU A 89 -4.87 77.66 -0.91
N THR A 90 -4.02 78.67 -0.85
CA THR A 90 -4.22 80.04 -1.28
C THR A 90 -3.98 80.18 -2.78
N ILE A 91 -4.84 81.01 -3.37
CA ILE A 91 -4.93 81.41 -4.77
C ILE A 91 -3.69 82.23 -5.16
N GLU A 92 -3.14 82.00 -6.36
CA GLU A 92 -2.19 82.94 -6.98
C GLU A 92 -2.92 84.26 -7.29
N SER A 93 -2.84 85.20 -6.37
CA SER A 93 -3.37 86.54 -6.56
C SER A 93 -2.20 87.53 -6.65
N THR A 94 -1.96 88.03 -7.86
CA THR A 94 -1.00 89.11 -8.07
C THR A 94 -1.63 90.43 -7.64
N TYR A 95 -1.24 90.94 -6.48
CA TYR A 95 -1.64 92.29 -6.06
C TYR A 95 -0.59 93.30 -6.52
N VAL A 96 -1.02 94.23 -7.37
CA VAL A 96 -0.22 95.38 -7.79
C VAL A 96 -0.72 96.59 -7.03
N SER A 97 -0.01 97.03 -5.99
CA SER A 97 -0.24 98.34 -5.39
C SER A 97 0.52 99.40 -6.19
N SER A 98 -0.20 100.42 -6.66
CA SER A 98 0.38 101.63 -7.24
C SER A 98 -0.16 102.82 -6.47
N SER A 99 0.69 103.48 -5.67
CA SER A 99 0.40 104.84 -5.21
C SER A 99 0.82 105.81 -6.33
N THR A 100 -0.08 106.71 -6.70
CA THR A 100 0.24 107.80 -7.62
C THR A 100 -0.32 109.10 -7.05
N SER A 101 0.55 109.91 -6.44
CA SER A 101 0.51 111.36 -6.65
C SER A 101 1.39 111.63 -7.88
N ILE A 102 1.00 112.63 -8.68
CA ILE A 102 1.58 113.02 -9.98
C ILE A 102 3.09 112.71 -10.09
N GLY A 103 3.47 111.68 -10.87
CA GLY A 103 4.78 111.64 -11.53
C GLY A 103 5.71 110.41 -11.43
N SER A 104 5.52 109.40 -10.56
CA SER A 104 6.27 108.12 -10.65
C SER A 104 5.66 107.01 -9.78
N THR A 105 5.52 105.79 -10.32
CA THR A 105 4.96 104.60 -9.64
C THR A 105 6.02 103.51 -9.49
N THR A 106 6.37 103.12 -8.27
CA THR A 106 7.18 101.91 -8.00
C THR A 106 6.28 100.69 -7.75
N LYS A 107 6.41 99.63 -8.56
CA LYS A 107 5.75 98.32 -8.35
C LYS A 107 6.78 97.32 -7.79
N SER A 108 6.44 96.63 -6.70
CA SER A 108 7.19 95.47 -6.21
C SER A 108 6.31 94.23 -6.31
N THR A 109 6.86 93.11 -6.79
CA THR A 109 6.13 91.84 -7.00
C THR A 109 6.84 90.71 -6.27
N PHE A 110 6.09 89.83 -5.61
CA PHE A 110 6.59 88.63 -4.93
C PHE A 110 5.84 87.40 -5.45
N THR A 111 6.55 86.29 -5.70
CA THR A 111 6.00 85.04 -6.24
C THR A 111 6.55 83.84 -5.45
N GLN A 112 5.72 82.83 -5.17
CA GLN A 112 6.13 81.55 -4.57
C GLN A 112 5.66 80.37 -5.45
N ASN A 113 6.47 79.30 -5.53
CA ASN A 113 6.18 78.07 -6.30
C ASN A 113 5.94 76.88 -5.37
N ILE A 114 4.92 76.05 -5.65
CA ILE A 114 4.66 74.79 -4.92
C ILE A 114 4.77 73.59 -5.89
N ILE A 115 5.47 72.53 -5.47
CA ILE A 115 5.72 71.31 -6.27
C ILE A 115 4.73 70.20 -5.86
N LYS A 116 4.01 69.61 -6.82
CA LYS A 116 3.13 68.44 -6.59
C LYS A 116 3.93 67.14 -6.41
N ALA A 117 3.61 66.34 -5.40
CA ALA A 117 4.20 65.02 -5.18
C ALA A 117 3.71 64.01 -6.24
N THR A 118 4.66 63.29 -6.86
CA THR A 118 4.38 62.20 -7.82
C THR A 118 4.29 60.88 -7.06
N ALA A 119 3.19 60.14 -7.21
CA ALA A 119 3.03 58.82 -6.60
C ALA A 119 4.04 57.83 -7.20
N GLY A 120 4.82 57.15 -6.36
CA GLY A 120 5.82 56.16 -6.80
C GLY A 120 5.15 54.93 -7.45
N ASN A 121 5.84 54.33 -8.43
CA ASN A 121 5.36 53.16 -9.16
C ASN A 121 4.98 52.02 -8.20
N CYS A 122 3.73 51.55 -8.30
CA CYS A 122 3.26 50.39 -7.55
C CYS A 122 3.99 49.12 -8.00
N ILE A 123 4.52 48.35 -7.05
CA ILE A 123 5.11 47.03 -7.33
C ILE A 123 4.02 46.12 -7.92
N SER A 124 4.33 45.42 -9.02
CA SER A 124 3.40 44.51 -9.68
C SER A 124 2.86 43.45 -8.70
N LYS A 125 1.54 43.30 -8.65
CA LYS A 125 0.75 42.46 -7.72
C LYS A 125 1.13 40.98 -7.64
N SER A 126 1.98 40.48 -8.54
CA SER A 126 2.37 39.06 -8.66
C SER A 126 3.14 38.49 -7.47
N THR A 127 3.72 39.33 -6.59
CA THR A 127 4.58 38.88 -5.48
C THR A 127 3.95 38.99 -4.09
N ILE A 128 2.69 39.45 -3.98
CA ILE A 128 2.04 39.66 -2.68
C ILE A 128 1.42 38.34 -2.20
N GLN A 129 1.98 37.79 -1.12
CA GLN A 129 1.43 36.61 -0.45
C GLN A 129 0.20 36.98 0.37
N THR A 130 -0.91 36.25 0.20
CA THR A 130 -2.16 36.50 0.92
C THR A 130 -2.53 35.27 1.76
N PRO A 131 -2.70 35.40 3.09
CA PRO A 131 -3.08 34.26 3.91
C PRO A 131 -4.51 33.79 3.59
N THR A 132 -4.77 32.48 3.72
CA THR A 132 -6.09 31.86 3.48
C THR A 132 -7.20 32.44 4.33
N THR A 133 -6.89 32.85 5.56
CA THR A 133 -7.82 33.53 6.48
C THR A 133 -8.31 34.87 5.95
N SER A 134 -7.50 35.57 5.15
CA SER A 134 -7.87 36.83 4.52
C SER A 134 -8.53 36.65 3.14
N SER A 135 -8.75 35.40 2.73
CA SER A 135 -9.26 35.03 1.40
C SER A 135 -10.52 34.16 1.44
N ASP A 136 -11.20 34.07 2.60
CA ASP A 136 -12.39 33.23 2.84
C ASP A 136 -12.19 31.76 2.47
N VAL A 137 -10.98 31.24 2.75
CA VAL A 137 -10.61 29.85 2.49
C VAL A 137 -10.67 29.06 3.80
N PRO A 138 -11.59 28.09 3.94
CA PRO A 138 -11.65 27.22 5.11
C PRO A 138 -10.40 26.32 5.21
N GLY A 139 -9.99 26.02 6.44
CA GLY A 139 -8.87 25.13 6.73
C GLY A 139 -7.72 25.82 7.46
N PRO A 140 -6.58 25.12 7.65
CA PRO A 140 -5.41 25.68 8.30
C PRO A 140 -4.85 26.89 7.54
N ILE A 141 -4.18 27.79 8.27
CA ILE A 141 -3.62 29.03 7.72
C ILE A 141 -2.45 28.68 6.80
N GLN A 142 -2.55 29.06 5.52
CA GLN A 142 -1.48 28.92 4.51
C GLN A 142 -1.43 30.18 3.63
N TYR A 143 -0.26 30.51 3.09
CA TYR A 143 -0.05 31.70 2.25
C TYR A 143 -0.25 31.39 0.77
N LEU A 144 -1.23 32.04 0.15
CA LEU A 144 -1.50 32.01 -1.28
C LEU A 144 -0.56 32.95 -2.02
N TYR A 145 0.06 32.48 -3.11
CA TYR A 145 0.93 33.28 -3.95
C TYR A 145 0.66 33.00 -5.44
N MET A 146 0.85 34.01 -6.29
CA MET A 146 0.65 33.91 -7.73
C MET A 146 1.98 33.63 -8.43
N ASP A 147 2.26 32.35 -8.67
CA ASP A 147 3.44 31.95 -9.43
C ASP A 147 3.11 31.83 -10.93
N THR A 148 3.45 32.85 -11.72
CA THR A 148 3.18 32.87 -13.16
C THR A 148 3.98 31.83 -13.95
N THR A 149 5.01 31.22 -13.35
CA THR A 149 5.75 30.11 -13.98
C THR A 149 4.99 28.79 -13.90
N VAL A 150 4.00 28.69 -13.00
CA VAL A 150 3.10 27.54 -12.93
C VAL A 150 1.91 27.77 -13.86
N PRO A 151 1.62 26.86 -14.80
CA PRO A 151 0.52 26.99 -15.75
C PRO A 151 -0.84 26.85 -15.05
N LEU A 152 -1.85 27.51 -15.61
CA LEU A 152 -3.22 27.42 -15.13
C LEU A 152 -3.87 26.14 -15.66
N TYR A 153 -3.89 25.08 -14.84
CA TYR A 153 -4.48 23.80 -15.24
C TYR A 153 -6.03 23.83 -15.20
N ASN A 154 -6.68 23.01 -16.04
CA ASN A 154 -8.15 22.85 -16.15
C ASN A 154 -8.94 23.99 -16.83
N TYR A 155 -8.29 24.92 -17.55
CA TYR A 155 -8.96 25.96 -18.36
C TYR A 155 -8.88 25.74 -19.87
N ALA A 156 -8.18 24.69 -20.32
CA ALA A 156 -8.19 24.29 -21.72
C ALA A 156 -9.55 23.65 -22.05
N THR A 157 -10.45 24.42 -22.66
CA THR A 157 -11.60 23.84 -23.36
C THR A 157 -11.07 23.13 -24.60
N GLN A 158 -11.37 21.84 -24.77
CA GLN A 158 -10.93 20.93 -25.87
C GLN A 158 -9.74 19.98 -25.59
N THR A 159 -9.49 19.55 -24.35
CA THR A 159 -8.62 18.37 -24.16
C THR A 159 -9.36 17.11 -24.61
N ARG A 160 -8.96 16.56 -25.76
CA ARG A 160 -9.41 15.24 -26.21
C ARG A 160 -9.08 14.23 -25.11
N SER A 161 -10.09 13.52 -24.62
CA SER A 161 -9.87 12.39 -23.71
C SER A 161 -9.27 11.27 -24.54
N TYR A 162 -7.98 11.04 -24.41
CA TYR A 162 -7.34 9.86 -24.96
C TYR A 162 -7.66 8.67 -24.04
N SER A 163 -8.07 7.55 -24.64
CA SER A 163 -8.02 6.26 -23.95
C SER A 163 -6.55 5.91 -23.80
N SER A 164 -6.09 5.78 -22.56
CA SER A 164 -4.82 5.13 -22.27
C SER A 164 -5.03 3.62 -22.36
N GLU A 165 -4.07 2.92 -22.95
CA GLU A 165 -4.04 1.47 -22.82
C GLU A 165 -3.72 1.14 -21.34
N PRO A 166 -4.43 0.16 -20.74
CA PRO A 166 -4.06 -0.32 -19.43
C PRO A 166 -2.61 -0.81 -19.47
N VAL A 167 -1.85 -0.54 -18.42
CA VAL A 167 -0.54 -1.17 -18.25
C VAL A 167 -0.77 -2.68 -18.26
N SER A 168 -0.14 -3.39 -19.20
CA SER A 168 -0.24 -4.85 -19.29
C SER A 168 0.26 -5.47 -17.98
N ASP A 169 -0.54 -6.34 -17.37
CA ASP A 169 -0.07 -7.13 -16.23
C ASP A 169 1.13 -7.97 -16.67
N THR A 170 2.12 -8.08 -15.80
CA THR A 170 3.36 -8.84 -16.05
C THR A 170 3.43 -10.10 -15.20
N VAL A 171 2.50 -10.29 -14.26
CA VAL A 171 2.47 -11.44 -13.37
C VAL A 171 1.91 -12.63 -14.14
N MET A 172 2.74 -13.64 -14.36
CA MET A 172 2.41 -14.83 -15.16
C MET A 172 1.67 -15.92 -14.37
N TRP A 173 1.84 -15.95 -13.05
CA TRP A 173 1.19 -16.91 -12.16
C TRP A 173 0.96 -16.33 -10.78
N SER A 174 -0.02 -16.87 -10.07
CA SER A 174 -0.33 -16.50 -8.69
C SER A 174 -0.51 -17.76 -7.84
N THR A 175 -0.28 -17.65 -6.54
CA THR A 175 -0.36 -18.77 -5.60
C THR A 175 -1.39 -18.50 -4.51
N LEU A 176 -2.21 -19.50 -4.21
CA LEU A 176 -3.07 -19.54 -3.03
C LEU A 176 -2.44 -20.51 -2.02
N ILE A 177 -2.07 -20.01 -0.84
CA ILE A 177 -1.29 -20.78 0.14
C ILE A 177 -2.14 -21.02 1.38
N ASN A 178 -2.16 -22.27 1.84
CA ASN A 178 -2.80 -22.65 3.09
C ASN A 178 -1.75 -22.56 4.21
N GLU A 179 -1.78 -21.48 4.98
CA GLU A 179 -0.85 -21.27 6.10
C GLU A 179 -1.10 -22.27 7.23
N ASN A 180 -0.02 -22.73 7.88
CA ASN A 180 -0.05 -23.66 9.01
C ASN A 180 -0.89 -24.93 8.74
N GLN A 181 -0.81 -25.45 7.52
CA GLN A 181 -1.59 -26.61 7.10
C GLN A 181 -1.05 -27.90 7.74
N TYR A 182 -1.82 -28.52 8.62
CA TYR A 182 -1.49 -29.83 9.20
C TYR A 182 -1.61 -30.94 8.16
N CYS A 183 -0.51 -31.66 7.95
CA CYS A 183 -0.37 -32.80 7.06
C CYS A 183 -0.17 -34.08 7.89
N PRO A 184 -1.20 -34.95 8.02
CA PRO A 184 -1.11 -36.17 8.81
C PRO A 184 -0.18 -37.21 8.16
N ASN A 185 0.35 -38.14 8.97
CA ASN A 185 1.08 -39.29 8.45
C ASN A 185 0.23 -40.11 7.47
N GLY A 186 0.75 -40.34 6.27
CA GLY A 186 0.13 -41.19 5.25
C GLY A 186 -1.09 -40.59 4.53
N ILE A 187 -1.46 -39.32 4.79
CA ILE A 187 -2.63 -38.69 4.19
C ILE A 187 -2.20 -37.51 3.28
N PRO A 188 -2.52 -37.54 1.97
CA PRO A 188 -2.24 -36.43 1.07
C PRO A 188 -3.02 -35.19 1.49
N THR A 189 -2.34 -34.05 1.57
CA THR A 189 -2.94 -32.78 2.02
C THR A 189 -2.54 -31.64 1.09
N THR A 190 -3.51 -30.83 0.63
CA THR A 190 -3.25 -29.66 -0.23
C THR A 190 -2.58 -28.55 0.56
N ILE A 191 -1.37 -28.17 0.14
CA ILE A 191 -0.58 -27.12 0.79
C ILE A 191 -0.65 -25.78 0.08
N PHE A 192 -0.73 -25.77 -1.25
CA PHE A 192 -0.97 -24.56 -2.04
C PHE A 192 -1.56 -24.92 -3.39
N SER A 193 -2.09 -23.90 -4.06
CA SER A 193 -2.56 -23.97 -5.43
C SER A 193 -1.84 -22.90 -6.25
N ILE A 194 -1.56 -23.19 -7.52
CA ILE A 194 -1.00 -22.24 -8.49
C ILE A 194 -2.03 -21.99 -9.59
N GLY A 195 -2.30 -20.72 -9.87
CA GLY A 195 -3.12 -20.27 -10.98
C GLY A 195 -2.24 -19.62 -12.04
N ILE A 196 -2.35 -20.08 -13.28
CA ILE A 196 -1.65 -19.52 -14.45
C ILE A 196 -2.48 -18.35 -15.00
N LEU A 197 -1.84 -17.20 -15.18
CA LEU A 197 -2.47 -15.95 -15.59
C LEU A 197 -2.24 -15.67 -17.08
N ASP A 198 -3.01 -14.71 -17.62
CA ASP A 198 -2.99 -14.34 -19.03
C ASP A 198 -1.60 -13.96 -19.60
N PRO A 199 -0.69 -13.29 -18.86
CA PRO A 199 0.62 -12.90 -19.38
C PRO A 199 1.63 -14.03 -19.62
N ILE A 200 1.25 -15.28 -19.37
CA ILE A 200 2.13 -16.45 -19.55
C ILE A 200 2.63 -16.54 -21.00
N ASP A 201 3.90 -16.84 -21.16
CA ASP A 201 4.62 -16.76 -22.45
C ASP A 201 5.17 -18.10 -22.97
N GLN A 202 5.09 -19.17 -22.16
CA GLN A 202 5.48 -20.53 -22.54
C GLN A 202 4.33 -21.50 -22.32
N ASP A 203 4.33 -22.59 -23.10
CA ASP A 203 3.36 -23.69 -22.97
C ASP A 203 3.66 -24.61 -21.75
N SER A 204 4.86 -24.48 -21.16
CA SER A 204 5.24 -25.20 -19.95
C SER A 204 6.31 -24.46 -19.15
N TYR A 205 6.25 -24.57 -17.83
CA TYR A 205 7.25 -24.06 -16.89
C TYR A 205 7.65 -25.14 -15.89
N THR A 206 8.90 -25.08 -15.42
CA THR A 206 9.35 -25.92 -14.29
C THR A 206 9.42 -25.08 -13.03
N PHE A 207 8.53 -25.36 -12.08
CA PHE A 207 8.47 -24.63 -10.83
C PHE A 207 9.31 -25.28 -9.73
N THR A 208 9.84 -24.44 -8.85
CA THR A 208 10.45 -24.82 -7.57
C THR A 208 9.73 -24.09 -6.46
N TYR A 209 9.24 -24.85 -5.47
CA TYR A 209 8.54 -24.31 -4.31
C TYR A 209 9.33 -24.59 -3.04
N SER A 210 9.64 -23.56 -2.27
CA SER A 210 10.28 -23.69 -0.96
C SER A 210 9.34 -23.19 0.14
N THR A 211 9.24 -23.91 1.25
CA THR A 211 8.35 -23.56 2.36
C THR A 211 8.88 -24.03 3.72
N PRO A 212 8.66 -23.26 4.80
CA PRO A 212 8.95 -23.72 6.15
C PRO A 212 7.98 -24.81 6.60
N ILE A 213 8.52 -25.85 7.22
CA ILE A 213 7.77 -26.95 7.83
C ILE A 213 8.20 -27.17 9.28
N VAL A 214 7.27 -27.64 10.11
CA VAL A 214 7.57 -28.10 11.48
C VAL A 214 7.03 -29.50 11.69
N LEU A 215 7.77 -30.31 12.44
CA LEU A 215 7.31 -31.62 12.90
C LEU A 215 6.42 -31.43 14.12
N THR A 216 5.29 -32.12 14.17
CA THR A 216 4.39 -32.08 15.32
C THR A 216 4.03 -33.48 15.78
N TYR A 217 4.09 -33.65 17.09
CA TYR A 217 3.69 -34.85 17.79
C TYR A 217 2.80 -34.48 18.97
N SER A 218 1.69 -35.20 19.13
CA SER A 218 0.84 -35.11 20.31
C SER A 218 0.34 -36.48 20.70
N ALA A 219 0.18 -36.71 22.00
CA ALA A 219 -0.35 -37.95 22.52
C ALA A 219 -0.97 -37.74 23.89
N THR A 220 -1.59 -38.79 24.41
CA THR A 220 -2.12 -38.86 25.76
C THR A 220 -1.27 -39.83 26.58
N VAL A 221 -0.80 -39.36 27.73
CA VAL A 221 -0.11 -40.19 28.71
C VAL A 221 -1.11 -40.57 29.80
N PRO A 222 -1.32 -41.88 30.08
CA PRO A 222 -2.10 -42.31 31.22
C PRO A 222 -1.45 -41.80 32.50
N ASN A 223 -2.21 -41.16 33.39
CA ASN A 223 -1.62 -40.65 34.62
C ASN A 223 -1.27 -41.77 35.58
N SER A 224 -0.07 -41.69 36.14
CA SER A 224 0.40 -42.55 37.23
C SER A 224 0.58 -41.70 38.49
N THR A 225 0.63 -42.31 39.67
CA THR A 225 0.96 -41.59 40.92
C THR A 225 2.44 -41.23 41.04
N LYS A 226 3.26 -41.54 40.02
CA LYS A 226 4.70 -41.30 39.99
C LYS A 226 5.07 -40.28 38.92
N ASN A 227 6.20 -39.61 39.11
CA ASN A 227 6.82 -38.77 38.09
C ASN A 227 7.04 -39.59 36.82
N ILE A 228 6.63 -39.04 35.68
CA ILE A 228 6.79 -39.68 34.38
C ILE A 228 8.01 -39.05 33.72
N PHE A 229 8.98 -39.89 33.37
CA PHE A 229 10.13 -39.53 32.56
C PHE A 229 10.35 -40.59 31.49
N VAL A 230 10.17 -40.20 30.22
CA VAL A 230 10.41 -41.07 29.06
C VAL A 230 11.37 -40.32 28.12
N PRO A 231 12.68 -40.60 28.18
CA PRO A 231 13.67 -39.90 27.38
C PRO A 231 13.76 -40.44 25.94
N ASN A 232 14.38 -39.64 25.07
CA ASN A 232 14.85 -40.03 23.74
C ASN A 232 13.73 -40.53 22.79
N ASN A 233 12.55 -39.92 22.85
CA ASN A 233 11.53 -40.16 21.83
C ASN A 233 11.97 -39.44 20.56
N THR A 234 12.00 -40.16 19.43
CA THR A 234 12.45 -39.61 18.15
C THR A 234 11.32 -39.70 17.14
N PHE A 235 10.91 -38.57 16.60
CA PHE A 235 9.95 -38.49 15.52
C PHE A 235 10.67 -38.07 14.24
N SER A 236 10.54 -38.83 13.16
CA SER A 236 11.28 -38.60 11.91
C SER A 236 10.38 -38.65 10.68
N ILE A 237 10.75 -37.91 9.64
CA ILE A 237 10.13 -37.99 8.31
C ILE A 237 10.93 -39.01 7.51
N THR A 238 10.31 -40.13 7.11
CA THR A 238 10.96 -41.17 6.31
C THR A 238 10.88 -40.87 4.81
N SER A 239 9.79 -40.24 4.35
CA SER A 239 9.68 -39.76 2.97
C SER A 239 8.66 -38.63 2.84
N ALA A 240 8.83 -37.81 1.81
CA ALA A 240 7.84 -36.82 1.38
C ALA A 240 7.63 -36.93 -0.13
N LYS A 241 6.38 -36.91 -0.58
CA LYS A 241 6.01 -36.94 -2.01
C LYS A 241 5.07 -35.78 -2.31
N ALA A 242 5.33 -35.08 -3.40
CA ALA A 242 4.42 -34.08 -3.94
C ALA A 242 3.53 -34.70 -5.04
N LEU A 243 2.23 -34.45 -4.94
CA LEU A 243 1.21 -34.92 -5.86
C LEU A 243 0.53 -33.71 -6.48
N VAL A 244 0.47 -33.66 -7.81
CA VAL A 244 -0.11 -32.54 -8.54
C VAL A 244 -1.47 -32.92 -9.07
N TYR A 245 -2.48 -32.11 -8.76
CA TYR A 245 -3.85 -32.31 -9.22
C TYR A 245 -4.30 -31.19 -10.15
N TYR A 246 -5.00 -31.58 -11.21
CA TYR A 246 -5.72 -30.68 -12.10
C TYR A 246 -7.18 -31.12 -12.12
N SER A 247 -8.10 -30.29 -11.62
CA SER A 247 -9.53 -30.64 -11.48
C SER A 247 -9.77 -31.99 -10.79
N ASN A 248 -9.11 -32.21 -9.65
CA ASN A 248 -9.16 -33.44 -8.86
C ASN A 248 -8.65 -34.71 -9.59
N GLN A 249 -8.01 -34.55 -10.75
CA GLN A 249 -7.32 -35.65 -11.44
C GLN A 249 -5.81 -35.52 -11.19
N LEU A 250 -5.18 -36.62 -10.82
CA LEU A 250 -3.73 -36.68 -10.63
C LEU A 250 -3.01 -36.51 -11.98
N VAL A 251 -2.11 -35.53 -12.06
CA VAL A 251 -1.27 -35.28 -13.23
C VAL A 251 -0.14 -36.31 -13.26
N LYS A 252 -0.03 -37.08 -14.35
CA LYS A 252 0.90 -38.22 -14.43
C LYS A 252 2.30 -37.88 -14.95
N TYR A 253 2.46 -36.74 -15.62
CA TYR A 253 3.71 -36.35 -16.27
C TYR A 253 4.64 -35.54 -15.34
N THR A 254 4.29 -35.42 -14.06
CA THR A 254 5.09 -34.73 -13.07
C THR A 254 5.68 -35.74 -12.10
N ASN A 255 6.97 -35.63 -11.85
CA ASN A 255 7.65 -36.39 -10.80
C ASN A 255 8.47 -35.42 -9.93
N PRO A 256 7.78 -34.54 -9.18
CA PRO A 256 8.46 -33.55 -8.35
C PRO A 256 9.28 -34.25 -7.27
N ALA A 257 10.48 -33.74 -7.04
CA ALA A 257 11.38 -34.24 -6.01
C ALA A 257 11.28 -33.36 -4.76
N CYS A 258 10.85 -33.94 -3.64
CA CYS A 258 10.87 -33.27 -2.35
C CYS A 258 12.24 -33.45 -1.71
N THR A 259 12.86 -32.37 -1.28
CA THR A 259 14.11 -32.35 -0.51
C THR A 259 13.91 -31.52 0.74
N ILE A 260 14.30 -32.06 1.89
CA ILE A 260 14.30 -31.33 3.16
C ILE A 260 15.78 -31.14 3.52
N TYR A 261 16.23 -29.90 3.74
CA TYR A 261 17.60 -29.61 4.22
C TYR A 261 17.80 -30.23 5.63
N ASP A 262 18.96 -30.72 6.10
CA ASP A 262 20.40 -30.44 5.88
C ASP A 262 21.21 -31.77 5.92
N SER A 263 22.33 -31.84 5.20
CA SER A 263 23.24 -32.99 4.97
C SER A 263 22.90 -33.98 3.85
N THR A 264 23.96 -34.65 3.40
CA THR A 264 24.15 -35.40 2.13
C THR A 264 23.19 -36.55 1.82
N MET A 265 22.13 -36.76 2.58
CA MET A 265 21.14 -37.82 2.40
C MET A 265 19.72 -37.26 2.60
N ALA A 266 18.87 -37.42 1.58
CA ALA A 266 17.70 -36.58 1.31
C ALA A 266 16.52 -36.61 2.32
N PHE A 267 16.57 -37.31 3.46
CA PHE A 267 15.40 -37.46 4.34
C PHE A 267 15.68 -37.62 5.85
N ASP A 268 16.89 -37.36 6.35
CA ASP A 268 17.18 -37.54 7.79
C ASP A 268 16.76 -36.34 8.66
N VAL A 269 15.50 -35.93 8.58
CA VAL A 269 14.94 -34.90 9.48
C VAL A 269 14.19 -35.58 10.62
N SER A 270 14.69 -35.36 11.84
CA SER A 270 14.12 -35.91 13.06
C SER A 270 14.03 -34.86 14.17
N MET A 271 13.03 -35.01 15.02
CA MET A 271 12.87 -34.29 16.28
C MET A 271 13.02 -35.26 17.43
N THR A 272 13.95 -34.98 18.33
CA THR A 272 14.09 -35.69 19.61
C THR A 272 13.46 -34.90 20.74
N PHE A 273 12.68 -35.56 21.58
CA PHE A 273 12.04 -34.95 22.75
C PHE A 273 11.91 -35.93 23.91
N ASP A 274 11.98 -35.37 25.11
CA ASP A 274 11.76 -36.10 26.34
C ASP A 274 10.37 -35.77 26.88
N VAL A 275 9.64 -36.79 27.35
CA VAL A 275 8.39 -36.57 28.09
C VAL A 275 8.73 -36.51 29.56
N SER A 276 8.48 -35.38 30.20
CA SER A 276 8.80 -35.17 31.62
C SER A 276 7.74 -34.28 32.27
N PHE A 277 6.94 -34.83 33.18
CA PHE A 277 6.02 -34.03 33.99
C PHE A 277 5.68 -34.72 35.32
N THR A 278 5.28 -33.91 36.30
CA THR A 278 4.74 -34.35 37.58
C THR A 278 3.21 -34.35 37.48
N PRO A 279 2.53 -35.51 37.58
CA PRO A 279 1.07 -35.58 37.44
C PRO A 279 0.34 -34.76 38.51
N ILE A 280 -0.71 -34.03 38.12
CA ILE A 280 -1.62 -33.36 39.05
C ILE A 280 -2.66 -34.38 39.51
N ALA A 281 -2.76 -34.58 40.83
CA ALA A 281 -3.49 -35.67 41.49
C ALA A 281 -4.73 -36.20 40.72
N ASN A 282 -5.92 -35.70 40.94
CA ASN A 282 -7.22 -35.96 40.32
C ASN A 282 -7.42 -35.95 38.76
N THR A 283 -6.43 -36.23 37.90
CA THR A 283 -6.65 -36.34 36.43
C THR A 283 -6.40 -37.75 35.89
N ASN A 284 -7.26 -38.25 34.99
CA ASN A 284 -7.12 -39.62 34.42
C ASN A 284 -6.01 -39.72 33.36
N SER A 285 -5.67 -38.61 32.70
CA SER A 285 -4.66 -38.57 31.64
C SER A 285 -4.15 -37.15 31.41
N THR A 286 -2.91 -37.03 30.94
CA THR A 286 -2.28 -35.75 30.60
C THR A 286 -1.92 -35.70 29.12
N ALA A 287 -2.25 -34.58 28.46
CA ALA A 287 -1.86 -34.35 27.08
C ALA A 287 -0.40 -33.90 27.00
N ILE A 288 0.31 -34.44 26.01
CA ILE A 288 1.66 -34.02 25.64
C ILE A 288 1.65 -33.49 24.22
N THR A 289 2.41 -32.43 23.98
CA THR A 289 2.62 -31.85 22.64
C THR A 289 4.09 -31.49 22.48
N ALA A 290 4.66 -31.79 21.32
CA ALA A 290 5.99 -31.41 20.89
C ALA A 290 5.91 -30.88 19.45
N ILE A 291 6.43 -29.67 19.23
CA ILE A 291 6.51 -29.02 17.91
C ILE A 291 7.97 -28.61 17.71
N SER A 292 8.60 -29.07 16.63
CA SER A 292 10.00 -28.76 16.33
C SER A 292 10.19 -27.30 15.94
N ASN A 293 11.45 -26.85 15.87
CA ASN A 293 11.75 -25.58 15.23
C ASN A 293 11.49 -25.70 13.70
N PRO A 294 11.26 -24.57 13.00
CA PRO A 294 11.04 -24.58 11.55
C PRO A 294 12.26 -25.06 10.77
N THR A 295 12.00 -25.91 9.77
CA THR A 295 12.97 -26.45 8.81
C THR A 295 12.49 -26.20 7.38
N GLY A 296 13.39 -26.12 6.41
CA GLY A 296 13.03 -25.84 5.01
C GLY A 296 12.70 -27.10 4.21
N LEU A 297 11.54 -27.12 3.57
CA LEU A 297 11.17 -28.09 2.53
C LEU A 297 11.23 -27.42 1.16
N THR A 298 11.86 -28.08 0.20
CA THR A 298 11.87 -27.67 -1.21
C THR A 298 11.27 -28.76 -2.09
N ILE A 299 10.35 -28.39 -2.96
CA ILE A 299 9.76 -29.21 -4.02
C ILE A 299 10.37 -28.76 -5.33
N ASN A 300 11.21 -29.61 -5.91
CA ASN A 300 11.91 -29.35 -7.16
C ASN A 300 11.23 -30.08 -8.33
N ASN A 301 11.53 -29.64 -9.55
CA ASN A 301 11.10 -30.28 -10.80
C ASN A 301 9.57 -30.39 -10.96
N LEU A 302 8.83 -29.35 -10.55
CA LEU A 302 7.39 -29.28 -10.77
C LEU A 302 7.13 -28.79 -12.21
N SER A 303 7.27 -29.69 -13.19
CA SER A 303 7.03 -29.38 -14.61
C SER A 303 5.52 -29.34 -14.89
N LEU A 304 4.96 -28.16 -15.15
CA LEU A 304 3.53 -27.99 -15.43
C LEU A 304 3.33 -27.45 -16.84
N PHE A 305 2.28 -27.91 -17.50
CA PHE A 305 1.78 -27.22 -18.69
C PHE A 305 1.12 -25.92 -18.27
N THR A 306 1.36 -24.87 -19.02
CA THR A 306 0.91 -23.52 -18.67
C THR A 306 0.05 -22.98 -19.79
N SER A 307 -1.20 -22.70 -19.46
CA SER A 307 -2.17 -22.01 -20.31
C SER A 307 -2.98 -21.07 -19.42
N PRO A 308 -3.37 -19.89 -19.91
CA PRO A 308 -4.19 -18.97 -19.14
C PRO A 308 -5.40 -19.65 -18.50
N GLY A 309 -5.57 -19.42 -17.20
CA GLY A 309 -6.65 -19.99 -16.40
C GLY A 309 -6.39 -21.40 -15.87
N TYR A 310 -5.28 -22.06 -16.18
CA TYR A 310 -5.00 -23.36 -15.57
C TYR A 310 -4.75 -23.22 -14.07
N VAL A 311 -5.43 -24.05 -13.26
CA VAL A 311 -5.21 -24.12 -11.82
C VAL A 311 -4.80 -25.53 -11.42
N TYR A 312 -3.68 -25.60 -10.70
CA TYR A 312 -3.14 -26.83 -10.14
C TYR A 312 -3.17 -26.78 -8.61
N ASP A 313 -3.56 -27.88 -8.00
CA ASP A 313 -3.49 -28.09 -6.56
C ASP A 313 -2.29 -28.99 -6.23
N ILE A 314 -1.41 -28.53 -5.35
CA ILE A 314 -0.22 -29.27 -4.93
C ILE A 314 -0.50 -29.87 -3.55
N GLN A 315 -0.48 -31.21 -3.49
CA GLN A 315 -0.64 -31.97 -2.26
C GLN A 315 0.69 -32.57 -1.83
N LEU A 316 0.93 -32.62 -0.51
CA LEU A 316 2.04 -33.36 0.06
C LEU A 316 1.55 -34.60 0.80
N LEU A 317 2.27 -35.70 0.59
CA LEU A 317 2.13 -36.95 1.31
C LEU A 317 3.42 -37.20 2.08
N PHE A 318 3.34 -37.12 3.40
CA PHE A 318 4.44 -37.46 4.29
C PHE A 318 4.29 -38.88 4.82
N THR A 319 5.40 -39.61 4.90
CA THR A 319 5.52 -40.83 5.68
C THR A 319 6.42 -40.55 6.87
N THR A 320 5.91 -40.73 8.07
CA THR A 320 6.62 -40.42 9.31
C THR A 320 6.67 -41.64 10.23
N ASN A 321 7.65 -41.64 11.13
CA ASN A 321 7.90 -42.72 12.07
C ASN A 321 8.22 -42.16 13.46
N ILE A 322 7.81 -42.87 14.51
CA ILE A 322 8.15 -42.57 15.91
C ILE A 322 8.83 -43.77 16.58
N SER A 323 9.97 -43.52 17.22
CA SER A 323 10.56 -44.46 18.17
C SER A 323 9.95 -44.26 19.55
N ASN A 324 9.64 -45.36 20.25
CA ASN A 324 8.93 -45.43 21.54
C ASN A 324 7.41 -45.14 21.44
N ASN A 325 6.63 -46.22 21.28
CA ASN A 325 5.21 -46.17 20.91
C ASN A 325 4.24 -46.38 22.09
N ASN A 326 4.65 -46.05 23.32
CA ASN A 326 3.94 -46.46 24.53
C ASN A 326 2.78 -45.53 24.94
N PHE A 327 2.45 -44.53 24.11
CA PHE A 327 1.42 -43.54 24.41
C PHE A 327 0.12 -43.82 23.64
N THR A 328 -1.01 -43.33 24.16
CA THR A 328 -2.33 -43.50 23.52
C THR A 328 -2.75 -42.23 22.77
N ASN A 329 -3.72 -42.34 21.86
CA ASN A 329 -4.25 -41.22 21.06
C ASN A 329 -3.16 -40.40 20.35
N GLN A 330 -2.14 -41.07 19.81
CA GLN A 330 -1.03 -40.42 19.15
C GLN A 330 -1.50 -39.76 17.84
N LYS A 331 -1.13 -38.50 17.65
CA LYS A 331 -1.25 -37.78 16.39
C LYS A 331 0.11 -37.22 16.03
N MET A 332 0.59 -37.60 14.86
CA MET A 332 1.88 -37.17 14.35
C MET A 332 1.74 -36.73 12.90
N GLY A 333 2.51 -35.72 12.53
CA GLY A 333 2.47 -35.15 11.21
C GLY A 333 3.43 -33.99 11.05
N VAL A 334 3.25 -33.28 9.94
CA VAL A 334 4.05 -32.12 9.57
C VAL A 334 3.10 -30.95 9.38
N ILE A 335 3.41 -29.78 9.92
CA ILE A 335 2.69 -28.55 9.59
C ILE A 335 3.49 -27.86 8.47
N CYS A 336 2.84 -27.67 7.33
CA CYS A 336 3.43 -27.00 6.17
C CYS A 336 3.04 -25.52 6.13
N ASN A 337 3.86 -24.72 5.42
CA ASN A 337 3.67 -23.27 5.32
C ASN A 337 3.59 -22.63 6.71
N TYR A 338 4.52 -23.04 7.57
CA TYR A 338 4.53 -22.63 8.97
C TYR A 338 4.88 -21.15 9.08
N THR A 339 4.04 -20.38 9.78
CA THR A 339 4.22 -18.93 9.99
C THR A 339 4.43 -18.54 11.46
N GLY A 340 4.57 -19.53 12.35
CA GLY A 340 4.79 -19.31 13.78
C GLY A 340 6.26 -19.02 14.14
N ASP A 341 6.52 -18.92 15.45
CA ASP A 341 7.82 -18.57 15.99
C ASP A 341 8.93 -19.57 15.61
N SER A 342 10.16 -19.09 15.51
CA SER A 342 11.34 -19.92 15.21
C SER A 342 11.72 -20.88 16.33
N ASN A 343 11.13 -20.73 17.51
CA ASN A 343 11.31 -21.61 18.65
C ASN A 343 10.13 -22.57 18.73
N GLY A 344 10.42 -23.87 18.67
CA GLY A 344 9.45 -24.94 18.82
C GLY A 344 8.64 -24.80 20.10
N SER A 345 7.48 -25.43 20.13
CA SER A 345 6.53 -25.33 21.24
C SER A 345 6.34 -26.69 21.90
N ASN A 346 6.26 -26.70 23.23
CA ASN A 346 6.18 -27.91 24.02
C ASN A 346 5.24 -27.76 25.20
N THR A 347 4.46 -28.82 25.45
CA THR A 347 3.58 -28.96 26.62
C THR A 347 3.87 -30.31 27.24
N ASN A 348 4.29 -30.32 28.52
CA ASN A 348 4.65 -31.53 29.28
C ASN A 348 5.76 -32.38 28.61
N THR A 349 6.55 -31.74 27.74
CA THR A 349 7.70 -32.33 27.03
C THR A 349 8.88 -31.35 27.09
N ILE A 350 10.09 -31.84 26.88
CA ILE A 350 11.32 -31.06 26.73
C ILE A 350 11.84 -31.35 25.33
N LEU A 351 11.98 -30.31 24.52
CA LEU A 351 12.50 -30.43 23.17
C LEU A 351 14.03 -30.43 23.20
N ASN A 352 14.62 -31.51 22.72
CA ASN A 352 16.05 -31.59 22.47
C ASN A 352 16.22 -31.44 20.95
N PHE A 353 16.02 -30.23 20.43
CA PHE A 353 16.10 -29.94 19.00
C PHE A 353 17.22 -28.93 18.72
N THR A 354 17.99 -29.15 17.66
CA THR A 354 19.00 -28.21 17.17
C THR A 354 18.66 -27.84 15.71
N PRO A 355 18.30 -26.59 15.37
CA PRO A 355 18.32 -26.16 13.97
C PRO A 355 19.71 -25.62 13.60
N THR A 356 20.20 -25.97 12.41
CA THR A 356 21.34 -25.27 11.76
C THR A 356 20.89 -24.17 10.80
N THR A 357 19.65 -24.20 10.27
CA THR A 357 19.10 -23.11 9.42
C THR A 357 17.57 -23.05 9.48
N THR A 358 17.01 -21.85 9.67
CA THR A 358 15.56 -21.61 9.65
C THR A 358 15.16 -20.97 8.33
N LEU A 359 14.33 -21.64 7.54
CA LEU A 359 13.56 -20.97 6.50
C LEU A 359 12.34 -20.32 7.17
N THR A 360 12.05 -19.06 6.84
CA THR A 360 10.95 -18.29 7.48
C THR A 360 9.87 -17.88 6.49
N THR A 361 10.10 -18.04 5.19
CA THR A 361 9.17 -17.62 4.14
C THR A 361 9.03 -18.68 3.07
N TYR A 362 7.84 -18.77 2.48
CA TYR A 362 7.65 -19.55 1.28
C TYR A 362 8.12 -18.77 0.04
N SER A 363 8.49 -19.47 -1.02
CA SER A 363 8.83 -18.89 -2.32
C SER A 363 8.48 -19.85 -3.45
N LEU A 364 7.94 -19.33 -4.55
CA LEU A 364 7.73 -20.07 -5.79
C LEU A 364 8.53 -19.39 -6.91
N THR A 365 9.36 -20.14 -7.61
CA THR A 365 10.05 -19.69 -8.82
C THR A 365 9.71 -20.62 -9.98
N GLY A 366 9.66 -20.08 -11.20
CA GLY A 366 9.45 -20.82 -12.44
C GLY A 366 10.57 -20.49 -13.43
N VAL A 367 11.08 -21.51 -14.12
CA VAL A 367 12.07 -21.38 -15.19
C VAL A 367 11.56 -22.08 -16.45
#